data_AF-A0A1K1TDM9-F1
#
_entry.id   AF-A0A1K1TDM9-F1
#
_cell.length_a   1.000
_cell.length_b   1.000
_cell.length_c   1.000
_cell.angle_alpha   90.00
_cell.angle_beta   90.00
_cell.angle_gamma   90.00
#
_symmetry.space_group_name_H-M   'P 1'
#
loop_
_entity.id
_entity.type
_entity.pdbx_description
1 polymer ?
#
loop_
_entity_poly.entity_id
_entity_poly.type
_entity_poly.pdbx_seq_one_letter_code
_entity_poly.pdbx_strand_id
1 'polypeptide(L)'
;MNSPESAAESAAAAPICSAKGCRTEAVWVLAWNNPKLHTPERRKTWLACEEHREHLSSFLDVRGFLKDVVTLAEWESGTDGRP
;
A
#
# COMPACT_ATOMS: atom_id res chain seq x y z
N MET A 1 41.04 3.56 9.73
CA MET A 1 40.42 2.73 8.68
C MET A 1 39.96 1.42 9.31
N ASN A 2 38.66 1.15 9.31
CA ASN A 2 38.05 -0.18 9.08
C ASN A 2 36.52 -0.03 9.03
N SER A 3 35.99 -0.28 7.83
CA SER A 3 34.65 -0.68 7.39
C SER A 3 33.38 -0.07 8.00
N PRO A 4 32.64 0.77 7.24
CA PRO A 4 31.21 0.90 7.38
C PRO A 4 30.51 -0.15 6.49
N GLU A 5 30.26 -1.34 7.01
CA GLU A 5 29.40 -2.32 6.32
C GLU A 5 28.36 -2.87 7.30
N SER A 6 27.23 -2.18 7.39
CA SER A 6 25.94 -2.83 7.62
C SER A 6 25.09 -2.55 6.40
N ALA A 7 25.55 -3.08 5.27
CA ALA A 7 24.68 -3.43 4.16
C ALA A 7 24.16 -4.85 4.42
N ALA A 8 22.85 -5.04 4.23
CA ALA A 8 22.09 -6.28 4.43
C ALA A 8 21.92 -6.66 5.92
N GLU A 9 20.72 -6.82 6.49
CA GLU A 9 19.50 -7.37 5.94
C GLU A 9 18.28 -6.66 6.57
N SER A 10 17.73 -5.66 5.88
CA SER A 10 16.27 -5.57 5.82
C SER A 10 15.89 -6.34 4.57
N ALA A 11 15.89 -7.68 4.64
CA ALA A 11 15.09 -8.46 3.73
C ALA A 11 13.63 -8.10 4.07
N ALA A 12 13.20 -6.95 3.54
CA ALA A 12 11.88 -6.40 3.73
C ALA A 12 10.93 -7.49 3.25
N ALA A 13 10.25 -8.14 4.20
CA ALA A 13 9.25 -9.13 3.87
C ALA A 13 8.32 -8.49 2.84
N ALA A 14 8.14 -9.17 1.70
CA ALA A 14 7.33 -8.64 0.61
C ALA A 14 5.98 -8.16 1.17
N PRO A 15 5.54 -6.94 0.80
CA PRO A 15 4.31 -6.38 1.33
C PRO A 15 3.16 -7.35 1.13
N ILE A 16 2.36 -7.56 2.18
CA ILE A 16 1.30 -8.56 2.19
C ILE A 16 -0.05 -7.92 1.90
N CYS A 17 -0.90 -8.64 1.17
CA CYS A 17 -2.27 -8.23 0.90
C CYS A 17 -3.05 -7.96 2.21
N SER A 18 -3.76 -6.83 2.24
CA SER A 18 -4.59 -6.39 3.37
C SER A 18 -5.93 -7.12 3.45
N ALA A 19 -6.28 -7.92 2.44
CA ALA A 19 -7.48 -8.75 2.47
C ALA A 19 -7.40 -9.74 3.65
N LYS A 20 -8.51 -9.86 4.37
CA LYS A 20 -8.58 -10.68 5.59
C LYS A 20 -8.21 -12.12 5.28
N GLY A 21 -7.14 -12.62 5.91
CA GLY A 21 -6.67 -14.00 5.75
C GLY A 21 -5.83 -14.24 4.49
N CYS A 22 -5.64 -13.24 3.64
CA CYS A 22 -4.71 -13.34 2.52
C CYS A 22 -3.28 -13.13 3.02
N ARG A 23 -2.34 -13.92 2.50
CA ARG A 23 -0.89 -13.79 2.74
C ARG A 23 -0.08 -13.68 1.45
N THR A 24 -0.76 -13.48 0.33
CA THR A 24 -0.12 -13.30 -0.97
C THR A 24 0.56 -11.94 -1.02
N GLU A 25 1.65 -11.88 -1.78
CA GLU A 25 2.37 -10.65 -2.09
C GLU A 25 1.43 -9.62 -2.73
N ALA A 26 1.47 -8.41 -2.21
CA ALA A 26 0.71 -7.30 -2.73
C ALA A 26 1.50 -6.64 -3.88
N VAL A 27 0.79 -6.34 -4.96
CA VAL A 27 1.33 -5.64 -6.13
C VAL A 27 0.53 -4.38 -6.45
N TRP A 28 -0.50 -4.09 -5.66
CA TRP A 28 -1.38 -2.92 -5.79
C TRP A 28 -1.48 -2.17 -4.47
N VAL A 29 -1.65 -0.85 -4.58
CA VAL A 29 -1.91 0.06 -3.47
C VAL A 29 -3.22 0.79 -3.74
N LEU A 30 -4.16 0.66 -2.81
CA LEU A 30 -5.44 1.33 -2.83
C LEU A 30 -5.40 2.48 -1.82
N ALA A 31 -5.36 3.71 -2.32
CA ALA A 31 -5.48 4.90 -1.49
C ALA A 31 -6.95 5.19 -1.22
N TRP A 32 -7.31 5.41 0.03
CA TRP A 32 -8.68 5.65 0.44
C TRP A 32 -8.80 6.66 1.59
N ASN A 33 -9.96 7.28 1.70
CA ASN A 33 -10.30 8.21 2.77
C ASN A 33 -11.76 8.01 3.18
N ASN A 34 -11.99 7.82 4.47
CA ASN A 34 -13.34 7.82 5.04
C ASN A 34 -13.62 9.21 5.64
N PRO A 35 -14.38 10.07 4.96
CA PRO A 35 -14.61 11.45 5.40
C PRO A 35 -15.40 11.56 6.70
N LYS A 36 -16.06 10.48 7.15
CA LYS A 36 -16.76 10.44 8.44
C LYS A 36 -15.79 10.34 9.63
N LEU A 37 -14.57 9.87 9.41
CA LEU A 37 -13.56 9.62 10.46
C LEU A 37 -12.26 10.40 10.27
N HIS A 38 -11.98 10.86 9.05
CA HIS A 38 -10.71 11.44 8.67
C HIS A 38 -10.93 12.75 7.93
N THR A 39 -10.06 13.72 8.16
CA THR A 39 -9.98 14.93 7.32
C THR A 39 -9.70 14.54 5.86
N PRO A 40 -10.11 15.36 4.88
CA PRO A 40 -9.91 15.04 3.46
C PRO A 40 -8.43 14.88 3.06
N GLU A 41 -7.53 15.49 3.83
CA GLU A 41 -6.07 15.41 3.66
C GLU A 41 -5.50 14.07 4.13
N ARG A 42 -6.18 13.37 5.06
CA ARG A 42 -5.67 12.12 5.63
C ARG A 42 -6.11 10.91 4.78
N ARG A 43 -5.20 10.45 3.92
CA ARG A 43 -5.40 9.23 3.12
C ARG A 43 -4.74 8.04 3.79
N LYS A 44 -5.45 6.92 3.84
CA LYS A 44 -4.89 5.63 4.23
C LYS A 44 -4.62 4.80 2.98
N THR A 45 -3.72 3.82 3.09
CA THR A 45 -3.38 2.89 2.03
C THR A 45 -3.71 1.46 2.45
N TRP A 46 -4.25 0.68 1.53
CA TRP A 46 -4.38 -0.78 1.63
C TRP A 46 -3.59 -1.44 0.52
N LEU A 47 -2.91 -2.52 0.85
CA LEU A 47 -2.14 -3.31 -0.10
C LEU A 47 -3.01 -4.44 -0.64
N ALA A 48 -2.91 -4.76 -1.93
CA ALA A 48 -3.67 -5.85 -2.54
C ALA A 48 -2.82 -6.68 -3.51
N CYS A 49 -3.04 -8.00 -3.48
CA CYS A 49 -2.59 -8.88 -4.56
C CYS A 49 -3.52 -8.74 -5.77
N GLU A 50 -3.15 -9.33 -6.91
CA GLU A 50 -3.95 -9.27 -8.14
C GLU A 50 -5.37 -9.82 -7.94
N GLU A 51 -5.51 -10.90 -7.19
CA GLU A 51 -6.80 -11.55 -6.91
C GLU A 51 -7.75 -10.66 -6.09
N HIS A 52 -7.23 -9.92 -5.11
CA HIS A 52 -8.05 -9.17 -4.17
C HIS A 52 -8.19 -7.68 -4.51
N ARG A 53 -7.45 -7.18 -5.50
CA ARG A 53 -7.53 -5.78 -5.95
C ARG A 53 -8.97 -5.36 -6.22
N GLU A 54 -9.68 -6.10 -7.06
CA GLU A 54 -11.03 -5.73 -7.50
C GLU A 54 -12.05 -5.77 -6.37
N HIS A 55 -11.94 -6.76 -5.47
CA HIS A 55 -12.80 -6.85 -4.30
C HIS A 55 -12.61 -5.63 -3.39
N LEU A 56 -11.36 -5.32 -3.04
CA LEU A 56 -11.05 -4.22 -2.12
C LEU A 56 -11.39 -2.86 -2.74
N SER A 57 -11.14 -2.66 -4.04
CA SER A 57 -11.49 -1.42 -4.74
C SER A 57 -13.00 -1.23 -4.79
N SER A 58 -13.75 -2.27 -5.19
CA SER A 58 -15.22 -2.22 -5.23
C SER A 58 -15.81 -1.93 -3.85
N PHE A 59 -15.28 -2.55 -2.78
CA PHE A 59 -15.72 -2.28 -1.41
C PHE A 59 -15.55 -0.81 -1.00
N LEU A 60 -14.46 -0.17 -1.40
CA LEU A 60 -14.18 1.24 -1.13
C LEU A 60 -14.98 2.17 -2.04
N ASP A 61 -15.16 1.79 -3.30
CA ASP A 61 -15.85 2.56 -4.34
C ASP A 61 -17.34 2.73 -4.02
N VAL A 62 -18.05 1.64 -3.69
CA VAL A 62 -19.49 1.70 -3.35
C VAL A 62 -19.78 2.56 -2.11
N ARG A 63 -18.75 2.87 -1.30
CA ARG A 63 -18.83 3.76 -0.14
C ARG A 63 -18.32 5.18 -0.42
N GLY A 64 -17.80 5.43 -1.62
CA GLY A 64 -17.17 6.70 -2.00
C GLY A 64 -15.85 6.98 -1.28
N PHE A 65 -15.19 5.94 -0.76
CA PHE A 65 -13.94 6.08 0.00
C PHE A 65 -12.70 5.91 -0.86
N LEU A 66 -12.83 5.25 -2.01
CA LEU A 66 -11.71 5.03 -2.92
C LEU A 66 -11.22 6.38 -3.47
N LYS A 67 -9.90 6.57 -3.47
CA LYS A 67 -9.26 7.77 -4.02
C LYS A 67 -8.38 7.43 -5.21
N ASP A 68 -7.57 6.38 -5.08
CA ASP A 68 -6.63 6.00 -6.12
C ASP A 68 -6.31 4.50 -6.03
N VAL A 69 -5.90 3.91 -7.15
CA VAL A 69 -5.42 2.53 -7.26
C VAL A 69 -4.21 2.55 -8.19
N VAL A 70 -3.02 2.42 -7.59
CA VAL A 70 -1.74 2.35 -8.32
C VAL A 70 -1.06 1.01 -8.08
N THR A 71 -0.10 0.67 -8.93
CA THR A 71 0.77 -0.47 -8.63
C THR A 71 1.66 -0.15 -7.43
N LEU A 72 2.08 -1.19 -6.72
CA LEU A 72 3.04 -1.05 -5.63
C LEU A 72 4.34 -0.43 -6.11
N ALA A 73 4.85 -0.83 -7.29
CA ALA A 73 6.08 -0.30 -7.86
C ALA A 73 6.00 1.23 -8.10
N GLU A 74 4.88 1.73 -8.62
CA GLU A 74 4.64 3.17 -8.80
C GLU A 74 4.57 3.89 -7.45
N TRP A 75 3.89 3.29 -6.47
CA TRP A 75 3.75 3.87 -5.14
C TRP A 75 5.08 3.94 -4.39
N GLU A 76 5.91 2.90 -4.45
CA GLU A 76 7.24 2.89 -3.83
C GLU A 76 8.18 3.90 -4.49
N SER A 77 8.15 3.99 -5.82
CA SER A 77 8.93 4.98 -6.58
C SER A 77 8.56 6.43 -6.22
N GLY A 78 7.31 6.68 -5.81
CA GLY A 78 6.87 7.99 -5.32
C GLY A 78 7.06 8.22 -3.82
N THR A 79 7.23 7.15 -3.03
CA THR A 79 7.37 7.20 -1.56
C THR A 79 8.85 7.35 -1.15
N ASP A 80 9.78 6.84 -1.95
CA ASP A 80 11.24 6.94 -1.75
C ASP A 80 11.79 8.38 -1.92
N GLY A 81 11.01 9.28 -2.52
CA GLY A 81 11.38 10.69 -2.72
C GLY A 81 11.10 11.59 -1.51
N ARG A 82 11.77 11.39 -0.35
CA ARG A 82 11.73 12.37 0.76
C ARG A 82 13.14 12.84 1.15
N PRO A 83 13.43 14.16 1.21
CA PRO A 83 14.61 14.69 1.89
C PRO A 83 14.55 14.45 3.40
#